data_AF-A0AAN9AWJ7-F1
#
_entry.id   AF-A0AAN9AWJ7-F1
#
_cell.length_a   1.000
_cell.length_b   1.000
_cell.length_c   1.000
_cell.angle_alpha   90.00
_cell.angle_beta   90.00
_cell.angle_gamma   90.00
#
_symmetry.space_group_name_H-M   'P 1'
#
loop_
_entity.id
_entity.type
_entity.pdbx_description
1 polymer ?
#
loop_
_entity_poly.entity_id
_entity_poly.type
_entity_poly.pdbx_seq_one_letter_code
_entity_poly.pdbx_strand_id
1 'polypeptide(L)'
;MSELIINTGLLFWSGEVSRGVSRDEVLHVLAARLSESEVYQWGMQCNKALRILFPLVVMKRKGKYKTTVYFGVDFTPAAKRLVPVGSGIDTRDGAMARADHDDLLT
;
A
#
# COMPACT_ATOMS: atom_id res chain seq x y z
N MET A 1 -7.93 -12.24 -7.61
CA MET A 1 -6.97 -11.16 -7.29
C MET A 1 -6.29 -11.35 -5.94
N SER A 2 -7.03 -11.55 -4.85
CA SER A 2 -6.44 -11.94 -3.55
C SER A 2 -5.58 -13.21 -3.68
N GLU A 3 -6.08 -14.24 -4.35
CA GLU A 3 -5.30 -15.46 -4.64
C GLU A 3 -4.08 -15.21 -5.52
N LEU A 4 -4.12 -14.24 -6.44
CA LEU A 4 -2.97 -13.85 -7.25
C LEU A 4 -1.90 -13.17 -6.39
N ILE A 5 -2.28 -12.29 -5.46
CA ILE A 5 -1.32 -11.64 -4.54
C ILE A 5 -0.73 -12.66 -3.55
N ILE A 6 -1.52 -13.66 -3.10
CA ILE A 6 -1.02 -14.79 -2.30
C ILE A 6 -0.05 -15.66 -3.12
N ASN A 7 -0.48 -16.16 -4.27
CA ASN A 7 0.31 -17.07 -5.11
C ASN A 7 1.58 -16.41 -5.65
N THR A 8 1.57 -15.10 -5.84
CA THR A 8 2.77 -14.36 -6.22
C THR A 8 3.69 -14.09 -5.03
N GLY A 9 3.23 -14.14 -3.78
CA GLY A 9 4.06 -13.82 -2.61
C GLY A 9 4.65 -12.41 -2.71
N LEU A 10 3.84 -11.44 -3.15
CA LEU A 10 4.29 -10.10 -3.49
C LEU A 10 4.52 -9.24 -2.24
N LEU A 11 3.65 -9.38 -1.24
CA LEU A 11 3.67 -8.64 0.01
C LEU A 11 3.73 -9.59 1.21
N PHE A 12 4.24 -9.09 2.33
CA PHE A 12 4.14 -9.74 3.62
C PHE A 12 3.73 -8.74 4.70
N TRP A 13 3.20 -9.25 5.82
CA TRP A 13 2.91 -8.42 6.99
C TRP A 13 4.22 -8.06 7.70
N SER A 14 4.58 -6.77 7.70
CA SER A 14 5.77 -6.27 8.38
C SER A 14 5.49 -5.87 9.83
N GLY A 15 4.24 -5.53 10.16
CA GLY A 15 3.86 -4.97 11.47
C GLY A 15 4.33 -3.53 11.70
N GLU A 16 5.14 -2.98 10.79
CA GLU A 16 5.67 -1.62 10.89
C GLU A 16 4.67 -0.60 10.34
N VAL A 17 3.77 -0.13 11.20
CA VAL A 17 2.71 0.83 10.84
C VAL A 17 3.21 2.23 10.52
N SER A 18 4.47 2.53 10.79
CA SER A 18 5.14 3.75 10.37
C SER A 18 5.56 3.69 8.90
N ARG A 19 5.59 2.51 8.27
CA ARG A 19 5.94 2.32 6.86
C ARG A 19 4.77 1.71 6.09
N GLY A 20 4.75 1.95 4.79
CA GLY A 20 3.72 1.39 3.94
C GLY A 20 4.11 1.42 2.48
N VAL A 21 3.43 0.59 1.71
CA VAL A 21 3.58 0.52 0.26
C VAL A 21 2.42 1.23 -0.40
N SER A 22 2.66 1.96 -1.48
CA SER A 22 1.58 2.57 -2.24
C SER A 22 0.86 1.51 -3.07
N ARG A 23 -0.44 1.73 -3.29
CA ARG A 23 -1.23 0.92 -4.23
C ARG A 23 -0.61 0.94 -5.61
N ASP A 24 -0.12 2.09 -6.06
CA ASP A 24 0.37 2.26 -7.42
C ASP A 24 1.67 1.46 -7.63
N GLU A 25 2.54 1.38 -6.60
CA GLU A 25 3.68 0.45 -6.60
C GLU A 25 3.22 -1.02 -6.64
N VAL A 26 2.22 -1.39 -5.84
CA VAL A 26 1.69 -2.77 -5.84
C VAL A 26 1.15 -3.15 -7.21
N LEU A 27 0.37 -2.27 -7.85
CA LEU A 27 -0.16 -2.48 -9.19
C LEU A 27 0.96 -2.55 -10.24
N HIS A 28 2.00 -1.72 -10.12
CA HIS A 28 3.14 -1.77 -11.02
C HIS A 28 3.90 -3.10 -10.94
N VAL A 29 4.25 -3.55 -9.72
CA VAL A 29 4.95 -4.82 -9.53
C VAL A 29 4.07 -6.00 -9.99
N LEU A 30 2.76 -5.92 -9.76
CA LEU A 30 1.82 -6.94 -10.20
C LEU A 30 1.71 -6.98 -11.73
N ALA A 31 1.59 -5.82 -12.39
CA ALA A 31 1.58 -5.70 -13.86
C ALA A 31 2.85 -6.29 -14.47
N ALA A 32 4.02 -5.98 -13.90
CA ALA A 32 5.29 -6.52 -14.35
C ALA A 32 5.36 -8.05 -14.21
N ARG A 33 4.86 -8.61 -13.10
CA ARG A 33 4.86 -10.07 -12.88
C ARG A 33 3.89 -10.82 -13.78
N LEU A 34 2.73 -10.24 -14.05
CA LEU A 34 1.72 -10.86 -14.91
C LEU A 34 1.97 -10.57 -16.40
N SER A 35 2.85 -9.61 -16.70
CA SER A 35 3.04 -9.09 -18.07
C SER A 35 1.73 -8.56 -18.68
N GLU A 36 0.89 -7.98 -17.83
CA GLU A 36 -0.46 -7.48 -18.16
C GLU A 36 -0.56 -6.00 -17.78
N SER A 37 -0.76 -5.12 -18.78
CA SER A 37 -0.87 -3.67 -18.56
C SER A 37 -2.22 -3.25 -17.99
N GLU A 38 -3.27 -4.06 -18.16
CA GLU A 38 -4.61 -3.79 -17.62
C GLU A 38 -4.68 -3.81 -16.10
N VAL A 39 -3.68 -4.41 -15.44
CA VAL A 39 -3.53 -4.44 -13.98
C VAL A 39 -3.52 -3.02 -13.37
N TYR A 40 -3.03 -2.00 -14.08
CA TYR A 40 -3.03 -0.62 -13.58
C TYR A 40 -4.45 -0.09 -13.28
N GLN A 41 -5.49 -0.68 -13.88
CA GLN A 41 -6.89 -0.29 -13.66
C GLN A 41 -7.54 -0.97 -12.45
N TRP A 42 -6.86 -1.93 -11.82
CA TRP A 42 -7.41 -2.78 -10.76
C TRP A 42 -7.44 -2.13 -9.37
N GLY A 43 -7.43 -0.80 -9.28
CA GLY A 43 -7.22 -0.10 -8.01
C GLY A 43 -8.24 -0.43 -6.92
N MET A 44 -9.52 -0.60 -7.27
CA MET A 44 -10.56 -0.97 -6.29
C MET A 44 -10.41 -2.43 -5.83
N GLN A 45 -10.13 -3.32 -6.78
CA GLN A 45 -9.96 -4.74 -6.53
C GLN A 45 -8.69 -5.00 -5.70
N CYS A 46 -7.62 -4.24 -5.94
CA CYS A 46 -6.40 -4.26 -5.15
C CYS A 46 -6.67 -3.88 -3.69
N ASN A 47 -7.40 -2.77 -3.45
CA ASN A 47 -7.81 -2.40 -2.09
C ASN A 47 -8.64 -3.49 -1.39
N LYS A 48 -9.56 -4.14 -2.11
CA LYS A 48 -10.37 -5.25 -1.56
C LYS A 48 -9.50 -6.46 -1.23
N ALA A 49 -8.60 -6.84 -2.15
CA ALA A 49 -7.69 -7.96 -1.96
C ALA A 49 -6.79 -7.72 -0.74
N LEU A 50 -6.18 -6.54 -0.61
CA LEU A 50 -5.33 -6.21 0.54
C LEU A 50 -6.04 -6.36 1.88
N ARG A 51 -7.31 -5.95 2.00
CA ARG A 51 -8.10 -6.14 3.25
C ARG A 51 -8.33 -7.61 3.57
N ILE A 52 -8.55 -8.44 2.56
CA ILE A 52 -8.79 -9.88 2.74
C ILE A 52 -7.49 -10.55 3.20
N LEU A 53 -6.36 -10.19 2.59
CA LEU A 53 -5.07 -10.82 2.85
C LEU A 53 -4.41 -10.34 4.14
N PHE A 54 -4.59 -9.07 4.47
CA PHE A 54 -4.01 -8.43 5.64
C PHE A 54 -5.11 -7.69 6.38
N PRO A 55 -5.92 -8.37 7.22
CA PRO A 55 -7.06 -7.75 7.91
C PRO A 55 -6.69 -6.56 8.80
N LEU A 56 -5.44 -6.51 9.27
CA LEU A 56 -4.88 -5.44 10.10
C LEU A 56 -4.25 -4.29 9.30
N VAL A 57 -4.27 -4.36 7.96
CA VAL A 57 -3.68 -3.31 7.13
C VAL A 57 -4.42 -1.99 7.32
N VAL A 58 -3.66 -0.95 7.61
CA VAL A 58 -4.22 0.41 7.70
C VAL A 58 -4.08 1.06 6.34
N MET A 59 -5.19 1.53 5.78
CA MET A 59 -5.18 2.20 4.48
C MET A 59 -5.47 3.68 4.63
N LYS A 60 -4.59 4.53 4.10
CA LYS A 60 -4.78 5.99 4.10
C LYS A 60 -4.48 6.56 2.72
N ARG A 61 -5.08 7.71 2.40
CA ARG A 61 -4.69 8.49 1.22
C ARG A 61 -3.60 9.47 1.64
N LYS A 62 -2.46 9.48 0.94
CA LYS A 62 -1.34 10.41 1.20
C LYS A 62 -0.93 11.17 -0.05
N GLY A 63 -0.30 12.33 0.17
CA GLY A 63 0.28 13.19 -0.86
C GLY A 63 -0.75 14.01 -1.66
N LYS A 64 -0.23 14.93 -2.49
CA LYS A 64 -1.02 15.83 -3.35
C LYS A 64 -1.97 15.06 -4.29
N TYR A 65 -1.56 13.90 -4.76
CA TYR A 65 -2.32 13.04 -5.68
C TYR A 65 -3.26 12.04 -4.98
N LYS A 66 -3.30 12.07 -3.64
CA LYS A 66 -4.18 11.22 -2.82
C LYS A 66 -4.04 9.72 -3.16
N THR A 67 -2.82 9.25 -3.32
CA THR A 67 -2.51 7.82 -3.55
C THR A 67 -2.87 7.02 -2.29
N THR A 68 -3.45 5.84 -2.49
CA THR A 68 -3.75 4.94 -1.38
C THR A 68 -2.47 4.23 -0.94
N VAL A 69 -2.19 4.25 0.36
CA VAL A 69 -1.01 3.63 0.97
C VAL A 69 -1.47 2.58 1.96
N TYR A 70 -0.83 1.41 1.91
CA TYR A 70 -1.08 0.25 2.75
C TYR A 70 0.01 0.16 3.83
N PHE A 71 -0.34 0.47 5.08
CA PHE A 71 0.59 0.48 6.21
C PHE A 71 0.61 -0.85 6.95
N GLY A 72 1.78 -1.22 7.47
CA GLY A 72 2.01 -2.50 8.15
C GLY A 72 2.34 -3.67 7.21
N VAL A 73 2.43 -3.42 5.90
CA VAL A 73 2.87 -4.38 4.88
C VAL A 73 4.12 -3.85 4.17
N ASP A 74 4.95 -4.76 3.65
CA ASP A 74 6.10 -4.42 2.79
C ASP A 74 6.22 -5.46 1.66
N PHE A 75 6.97 -5.11 0.61
CA PHE A 75 7.30 -6.01 -0.48
C PHE A 75 8.28 -7.08 -0.02
N THR A 76 8.06 -8.31 -0.48
CA THR A 76 9.07 -9.37 -0.31
C THR A 76 10.37 -8.97 -1.02
N PRO A 77 11.54 -9.49 -0.59
CA PRO A 77 12.83 -9.11 -1.19
C PRO A 77 12.89 -9.30 -2.71
N ALA A 78 12.18 -10.31 -3.24
CA ALA A 78 12.06 -10.55 -4.67
C ALA A 78 11.20 -9.48 -5.38
N ALA A 79 10.07 -9.10 -4.79
CA ALA A 79 9.17 -8.08 -5.34
C ALA A 79 9.76 -6.67 -5.25
N LYS A 80 10.54 -6.38 -4.20
CA LYS A 80 11.14 -5.06 -3.95
C LYS A 80 12.09 -4.61 -5.06
N ARG A 81 12.70 -5.55 -5.79
CA ARG A 81 13.57 -5.27 -6.96
C ARG A 81 12.82 -4.75 -8.18
N LEU A 82 11.50 -4.95 -8.22
CA LEU A 82 10.62 -4.52 -9.31
C LEU A 82 9.94 -3.18 -9.02
N VAL A 83 10.15 -2.63 -7.82
CA VAL A 83 9.59 -1.33 -7.44
C VAL A 83 10.37 -0.22 -8.16
N PRO A 84 9.70 0.73 -8.84
CA PRO A 84 10.38 1.83 -9.52
C PRO A 84 11.27 2.65 -8.57
N VAL A 85 12.48 3.00 -9.01
CA VAL A 85 13.37 3.86 -8.22
C VAL A 85 12.75 5.25 -8.07
N GLY A 86 12.63 5.74 -6.83
CA GLY A 86 12.03 7.06 -6.53
C GLY A 86 10.55 7.04 -6.16
N SER A 87 9.90 5.87 -6.07
CA SER A 87 8.50 5.73 -5.64
C SER A 87 8.28 5.76 -4.12
N GLY A 88 9.37 5.80 -3.35
CA GLY A 88 9.34 5.74 -1.89
C GLY A 88 8.47 6.85 -1.30
N ILE A 89 7.29 6.48 -0.81
CA ILE A 89 6.49 7.37 0.02
C ILE A 89 7.22 7.46 1.35
N ASP A 90 7.94 8.57 1.56
CA ASP A 90 8.48 8.90 2.89
C ASP A 90 7.29 9.14 3.83
N THR A 91 7.04 8.17 4.70
CA THR A 91 5.86 8.16 5.57
C THR A 91 5.99 9.11 6.76
N ARG A 92 7.12 9.83 6.89
CA ARG A 92 7.42 10.79 7.96
C ARG A 92 6.38 11.91 8.12
N ASP A 93 5.62 12.24 7.07
CA ASP A 93 4.48 13.18 7.16
C ASP A 93 3.27 12.64 7.95
N GLY A 94 3.31 11.41 8.45
CA GLY A 94 2.24 10.82 9.27
C GLY A 94 2.40 11.01 10.78
N ALA A 95 3.51 11.58 11.25
CA ALA A 95 3.81 11.72 12.69
C ALA A 95 3.29 13.03 13.31
N MET A 96 2.72 13.96 12.53
CA MET A 96 2.05 15.16 13.04
C MET A 96 0.55 15.11 12.71
N ALA A 97 -0.23 14.36 13.49
CA ALA A 97 -1.68 14.51 13.56
C ALA A 97 -2.23 14.00 14.89
N ARG A 98 -1.50 14.25 15.98
CA ARG A 98 -2.00 14.14 17.36
C ARG A 98 -1.64 15.40 18.14
N ALA A 99 -2.18 16.51 17.67
CA ALA A 99 -2.50 17.69 18.45
C ALA A 99 -3.73 18.28 17.75
N ASP A 100 -4.66 18.82 18.52
CA ASP A 100 -5.85 19.55 18.08
C ASP A 100 -7.06 18.68 17.71
N HIS A 101 -7.63 18.04 18.73
CA HIS A 101 -9.08 18.05 18.93
C HIS A 101 -9.42 17.83 20.42
N ASP A 102 -8.84 18.67 21.27
CA ASP A 102 -9.60 19.20 22.39
C ASP A 102 -10.27 20.49 21.90
N ASP A 103 -11.47 20.74 22.40
CA ASP A 103 -12.42 21.81 22.07
C ASP A 103 -13.42 21.58 20.93
N LEU A 104 -14.66 21.85 21.32
CA LEU A 104 -15.93 21.93 20.58
C LEU A 104 -16.68 20.60 20.42
N LEU A 105 -17.45 20.24 21.44
CA LEU A 105 -18.86 20.67 21.52
C LEU A 105 -19.46 20.31 22.89
N THR A 106 -19.67 21.34 23.69
CA THR A 106 -20.82 21.47 24.60
C THR A 106 -22.12 21.46 23.81
#